data_AF-A0A1F4NSD2-F1
#
_entry.id   AF-A0A1F4NSD2-F1
#
_cell.length_a   1.000
_cell.length_b   1.000
_cell.length_c   1.000
_cell.angle_alpha   90.00
_cell.angle_beta   90.00
_cell.angle_gamma   90.00
#
_symmetry.space_group_name_H-M   'P 1'
#
loop_
_entity.id
_entity.type
_entity.pdbx_description
1 polymer ?
#
loop_
_entity_poly.entity_id
_entity_poly.type
_entity_poly.pdbx_seq_one_letter_code
_entity_poly.pdbx_strand_id
1 'polypeptide(L)'
;MTSWEFNHLEETLKTLSDKGDLSFSRKQAIRDRVFRAIGQIELADAIVEGEAKAASLDVSLSHLRRALLPHRLSFSMPITIAVMVLVFVASVMTGAVAQSSTPTSSLFPVKKVLEQIELAFIRNPLSRATATLNIADERLKHLEASLGEEAALSTVLRESQVALVSARDALEKAQEGNEADPGVAALLERFNALLSDQKTILQDIEGSSENEEVKNAVVAIREALKDGAADIKTTGTLPSGNASSSATPSNQTANQGSVSLPEGVQTFTARIGTVAGKPAIFVGDRYYQVALSPIDLTPYIGRSGVMITGEISGTVVKIYRIAIDSTAWGEKPPAGAN
;
A
#
# COMPACT_ATOMS: atom_id res chain seq x y z
N MET A 1 16.78 -39.22 -8.19
CA MET A 1 16.06 -40.39 -7.65
C MET A 1 16.19 -41.51 -8.68
N THR A 2 16.68 -42.69 -8.29
CA THR A 2 16.82 -43.82 -9.24
C THR A 2 15.45 -44.49 -9.45
N SER A 3 15.20 -45.12 -10.61
CA SER A 3 13.90 -45.79 -10.88
C SER A 3 13.51 -46.81 -9.80
N TRP A 4 14.52 -47.37 -9.13
CA TRP A 4 14.35 -48.29 -8.01
C TRP A 4 13.70 -47.62 -6.78
N GLU A 5 14.07 -46.38 -6.45
CA GLU A 5 13.52 -45.65 -5.30
C GLU A 5 12.05 -45.26 -5.52
N PHE A 6 11.68 -44.97 -6.77
CA PHE A 6 10.29 -44.62 -7.13
C PHE A 6 9.38 -45.84 -7.06
N ASN A 7 9.82 -46.97 -7.63
CA ASN A 7 9.07 -48.23 -7.55
C ASN A 7 8.89 -48.69 -6.11
N HIS A 8 9.92 -48.51 -5.26
CA HIS A 8 9.81 -48.82 -3.84
C HIS A 8 8.80 -47.91 -3.12
N LEU A 9 8.74 -46.62 -3.47
CA LEU A 9 7.76 -45.68 -2.92
C LEU A 9 6.33 -46.06 -3.34
N GLU A 10 6.12 -46.43 -4.60
CA GLU A 10 4.81 -46.83 -5.12
C GLU A 10 4.31 -48.13 -4.46
N GLU A 11 5.17 -49.11 -4.30
CA GLU A 11 4.83 -50.38 -3.64
C GLU A 11 4.52 -50.18 -2.14
N THR A 12 5.24 -49.26 -1.49
CA THR A 12 4.95 -48.85 -0.11
C THR A 12 3.60 -48.14 -0.02
N LEU A 13 3.24 -47.29 -0.98
CA LEU A 13 1.95 -46.58 -1.01
C LEU A 13 0.77 -47.53 -1.31
N LYS A 14 0.95 -48.51 -2.21
CA LYS A 14 -0.06 -49.55 -2.49
C LYS A 14 -0.34 -50.42 -1.25
N THR A 15 0.70 -50.87 -0.56
CA THR A 15 0.55 -51.68 0.66
C THR A 15 -0.04 -50.90 1.84
N LEU A 16 0.13 -49.57 1.86
CA LEU A 16 -0.48 -48.67 2.85
C LEU A 16 -1.94 -48.33 2.54
N SER A 17 -2.35 -48.36 1.27
CA SER A 17 -3.75 -48.13 0.85
C SER A 17 -4.68 -49.29 1.26
N ASP A 18 -4.17 -50.52 1.32
CA ASP A 18 -4.96 -51.70 1.69
C ASP A 18 -5.15 -51.87 3.20
N LYS A 19 -4.45 -51.10 4.05
CA LYS A 19 -4.58 -51.15 5.51
C LYS A 19 -5.19 -49.85 6.02
N GLY A 20 -6.52 -49.82 6.05
CA GLY A 20 -7.37 -48.66 6.37
C GLY A 20 -7.27 -48.03 7.76
N ASP A 21 -6.22 -48.28 8.55
CA ASP A 21 -6.02 -47.63 9.85
C ASP A 21 -4.53 -47.27 10.07
N LEU A 22 -4.11 -46.18 9.44
CA LEU A 22 -2.84 -45.55 9.76
C LEU A 22 -3.05 -44.48 10.83
N SER A 23 -2.32 -44.62 11.94
CA SER A 23 -2.28 -43.61 13.00
C SER A 23 -1.86 -42.25 12.43
N PHE A 24 -2.39 -41.18 13.01
CA PHE A 24 -2.17 -39.80 12.57
C PHE A 24 -0.68 -39.45 12.42
N SER A 25 0.18 -39.94 13.32
CA SER A 25 1.63 -39.72 13.27
C SER A 25 2.29 -40.35 12.02
N ARG A 26 1.81 -41.51 11.55
CA ARG A 26 2.31 -42.13 10.32
C ARG A 26 1.84 -41.39 9.07
N LYS A 27 0.59 -40.91 9.06
CA LYS A 27 0.09 -40.05 7.97
C LYS A 27 0.90 -38.77 7.85
N GLN A 28 1.28 -38.17 8.98
CA GLN A 28 2.10 -36.97 9.01
C GLN A 28 3.54 -37.22 8.53
N ALA A 29 4.16 -38.34 8.93
CA ALA A 29 5.49 -38.71 8.44
C ALA A 29 5.52 -39.03 6.93
N ILE A 30 4.46 -39.64 6.40
CA ILE A 30 4.31 -39.89 4.95
C ILE A 30 4.14 -38.57 4.21
N ARG A 31 3.26 -37.70 4.70
CA ARG A 31 3.05 -36.37 4.14
C ARG A 31 4.36 -35.57 4.08
N ASP A 32 5.11 -35.55 5.17
CA ASP A 32 6.37 -34.79 5.23
C ASP A 32 7.45 -35.40 4.32
N ARG A 33 7.48 -36.73 4.12
CA ARG A 33 8.36 -37.36 3.11
C ARG A 33 7.95 -37.04 1.67
N VAL A 34 6.64 -37.04 1.37
CA VAL A 34 6.13 -36.70 0.05
C VAL A 34 6.43 -35.24 -0.29
N PHE A 35 6.23 -34.31 0.65
CA PHE A 35 6.60 -32.90 0.43
C PHE A 35 8.11 -32.71 0.25
N ARG A 36 8.93 -33.47 0.98
CA ARG A 36 10.39 -33.42 0.81
C ARG A 36 10.84 -33.99 -0.53
N ALA A 37 10.17 -35.04 -1.03
CA ALA A 37 10.45 -35.64 -2.33
C ALA A 37 10.00 -34.72 -3.48
N ILE A 38 8.80 -34.12 -3.39
CA ILE A 38 8.28 -33.17 -4.38
C ILE A 38 9.17 -31.91 -4.43
N GLY A 39 9.56 -31.37 -3.27
CA GLY A 39 10.46 -30.22 -3.19
C GLY A 39 11.88 -30.47 -3.74
N GLN A 40 12.28 -31.74 -3.90
CA GLN A 40 13.56 -32.10 -4.54
C GLN A 40 13.42 -32.38 -6.04
N ILE A 41 12.23 -32.79 -6.52
CA ILE A 41 11.96 -33.06 -7.93
C ILE A 41 11.79 -31.76 -8.72
N GLU A 42 11.21 -30.71 -8.13
CA GLU A 42 10.93 -29.45 -8.85
C GLU A 42 12.15 -28.54 -9.04
N LEU A 43 13.26 -28.75 -8.33
CA LEU A 43 14.46 -27.90 -8.47
C LEU A 43 15.43 -28.37 -9.58
N ALA A 44 15.35 -29.64 -9.98
CA ALA A 44 16.28 -30.20 -10.97
C ALA A 44 15.78 -30.07 -12.42
N ASP A 45 14.46 -30.15 -12.65
CA ASP A 45 13.87 -30.06 -14.00
C ASP A 45 13.37 -28.64 -14.36
N ALA A 46 13.01 -27.81 -13.37
CA ALA A 46 12.43 -26.48 -13.63
C ALA A 46 13.42 -25.44 -14.19
N ILE A 47 14.73 -25.69 -14.10
CA ILE A 47 15.76 -24.78 -14.64
C ILE A 47 15.94 -24.95 -16.15
N VAL A 48 15.55 -26.09 -16.74
CA VAL A 48 15.81 -26.39 -18.17
C VAL A 48 14.55 -26.35 -19.03
N GLU A 49 13.36 -26.63 -18.48
CA GLU A 49 12.09 -26.66 -19.24
C GLU A 49 11.13 -25.47 -18.99
N GLY A 50 11.47 -24.56 -18.07
CA GLY A 50 10.57 -23.50 -17.58
C GLY A 50 10.10 -22.51 -18.65
N GLU A 51 10.94 -22.16 -19.63
CA GLU A 51 10.56 -21.19 -20.68
C GLU A 51 9.57 -21.76 -21.71
N ALA A 52 9.67 -23.05 -22.04
CA ALA A 52 8.81 -23.67 -23.06
C ALA A 52 7.39 -23.98 -22.55
N LYS A 53 7.22 -24.19 -21.24
CA LYS A 53 5.92 -24.52 -20.62
C LYS A 53 5.16 -23.30 -20.09
N ALA A 54 5.82 -22.16 -19.86
CA ALA A 54 5.14 -20.94 -19.44
C ALA A 54 4.19 -20.38 -20.51
N ALA A 55 4.44 -20.66 -21.80
CA ALA A 55 3.58 -20.25 -22.91
C ALA A 55 2.28 -21.08 -23.04
N SER A 56 2.14 -22.22 -22.34
CA SER A 56 0.98 -23.12 -22.45
C SER A 56 0.09 -23.17 -21.21
N LEU A 57 0.40 -22.40 -20.17
CA LEU A 57 -0.42 -22.31 -18.95
C LEU A 57 -1.52 -21.24 -19.09
N ASP A 58 -2.45 -21.44 -20.03
CA ASP A 58 -3.75 -20.77 -20.02
C ASP A 58 -4.68 -21.50 -19.02
N VAL A 59 -4.43 -21.29 -17.73
CA VAL A 59 -5.34 -21.81 -16.70
C VAL A 59 -6.52 -20.86 -16.61
N SER A 60 -7.61 -21.22 -17.29
CA SER A 60 -8.81 -20.39 -17.33
C SER A 60 -9.33 -20.09 -15.91
N LEU A 61 -9.52 -18.80 -15.63
CA LEU A 61 -10.08 -18.24 -14.39
C LEU A 61 -11.38 -18.93 -13.94
N SER A 62 -12.12 -19.54 -14.86
CA SER A 62 -13.35 -20.29 -14.60
C SER A 62 -13.11 -21.59 -13.83
N HIS A 63 -11.96 -22.25 -13.98
CA HIS A 63 -11.62 -23.44 -13.20
C HIS A 63 -11.21 -23.13 -11.76
N LEU A 64 -10.45 -22.04 -11.55
CA LEU A 64 -10.13 -21.52 -10.22
C LEU A 64 -11.39 -21.11 -9.45
N ARG A 65 -12.35 -20.46 -10.13
CA ARG A 65 -13.62 -20.04 -9.52
C ARG A 65 -14.50 -21.22 -9.10
N ARG A 66 -14.39 -22.37 -9.79
CA ARG A 66 -15.14 -23.60 -9.45
C ARG A 66 -14.49 -24.37 -8.29
N ALA A 67 -13.17 -24.31 -8.17
CA ALA A 67 -12.42 -24.90 -7.05
C ALA A 67 -12.60 -24.12 -5.74
N LEU A 68 -12.96 -22.83 -5.81
CA LEU A 68 -13.19 -21.96 -4.65
C LEU A 68 -14.64 -21.90 -4.17
N LEU A 69 -15.55 -22.71 -4.72
CA LEU A 69 -16.92 -22.77 -4.21
C LEU A 69 -16.94 -23.46 -2.82
N PRO A 70 -17.45 -22.77 -1.78
CA PRO A 70 -17.35 -23.25 -0.41
C PRO A 70 -18.32 -24.42 -0.18
N HIS A 71 -17.80 -25.64 -0.20
CA HIS A 71 -18.50 -26.74 0.47
C HIS A 71 -18.55 -26.43 1.96
N ARG A 72 -19.77 -26.35 2.49
CA ARG A 72 -20.11 -25.99 3.87
C ARG A 72 -19.47 -26.94 4.89
N LEU A 73 -18.22 -26.70 5.26
CA LEU A 73 -17.52 -27.39 6.35
C LEU A 73 -16.65 -26.39 7.12
N SER A 74 -16.99 -26.20 8.40
CA SER A 74 -16.16 -25.63 9.49
C SER A 74 -15.70 -24.16 9.37
N PHE A 75 -16.23 -23.34 10.29
CA PHE A 75 -16.02 -21.90 10.51
C PHE A 75 -14.59 -21.41 10.82
N SER A 76 -13.51 -22.19 10.59
CA SER A 76 -12.13 -21.79 10.91
C SER A 76 -11.16 -21.70 9.71
N MET A 77 -11.63 -21.92 8.47
CA MET A 77 -10.78 -22.05 7.28
C MET A 77 -10.53 -20.83 6.36
N PRO A 78 -11.06 -19.59 6.56
CA PRO A 78 -10.75 -18.51 5.62
C PRO A 78 -9.29 -18.03 5.72
N ILE A 79 -8.68 -18.11 6.91
CA ILE A 79 -7.29 -17.66 7.13
C ILE A 79 -6.29 -18.58 6.44
N THR A 80 -6.51 -19.90 6.48
CA THR A 80 -5.61 -20.87 5.84
C THR A 80 -5.61 -20.79 4.33
N ILE A 81 -6.75 -20.48 3.69
CA ILE A 81 -6.82 -20.33 2.23
C ILE A 81 -6.08 -19.06 1.78
N ALA A 82 -6.23 -17.94 2.50
CA ALA A 82 -5.49 -16.71 2.20
C ALA A 82 -3.97 -16.90 2.34
N VAL A 83 -3.53 -17.60 3.39
CA VAL A 83 -2.11 -17.93 3.59
C VAL A 83 -1.61 -18.87 2.49
N MET A 84 -2.41 -19.86 2.07
CA MET A 84 -1.98 -20.82 1.04
C MET A 84 -1.88 -20.18 -0.35
N VAL A 85 -2.82 -19.30 -0.72
CA VAL A 85 -2.75 -18.51 -1.96
C VAL A 85 -1.54 -17.57 -1.93
N LEU A 86 -1.25 -16.95 -0.78
CA LEU A 86 -0.09 -16.09 -0.62
C LEU A 86 1.23 -16.86 -0.75
N VAL A 87 1.34 -18.03 -0.13
CA VAL A 87 2.50 -18.92 -0.26
C VAL A 87 2.66 -19.40 -1.70
N PHE A 88 1.55 -19.70 -2.39
CA PHE A 88 1.59 -20.12 -3.79
C PHE A 88 2.07 -19.00 -4.72
N VAL A 89 1.61 -17.76 -4.51
CA VAL A 89 2.11 -16.56 -5.24
C VAL A 89 3.59 -16.30 -4.92
N ALA A 90 4.04 -16.57 -3.69
CA ALA A 90 5.44 -16.42 -3.31
C ALA A 90 6.36 -17.52 -3.87
N SER A 91 5.84 -18.70 -4.22
CA SER A 91 6.65 -19.88 -4.57
C SER A 91 6.98 -20.00 -6.06
N VAL A 92 6.18 -19.40 -6.96
CA VAL A 92 6.26 -19.70 -8.41
C VAL A 92 6.83 -18.51 -9.17
N MET A 93 8.17 -18.34 -9.20
CA MET A 93 8.95 -17.47 -10.14
C MET A 93 8.57 -15.97 -10.23
N THR A 94 7.45 -15.54 -9.66
CA THR A 94 6.85 -14.20 -9.78
C THR A 94 7.32 -13.26 -8.70
N GLY A 95 7.90 -13.77 -7.60
CA GLY A 95 8.44 -12.94 -6.53
C GLY A 95 9.56 -12.01 -7.00
N ALA A 96 10.53 -12.53 -7.78
CA ALA A 96 11.64 -11.72 -8.29
C ALA A 96 11.18 -10.68 -9.31
N VAL A 97 10.29 -11.06 -10.22
CA VAL A 97 9.74 -10.15 -11.25
C VAL A 97 8.85 -9.08 -10.61
N ALA A 98 8.07 -9.44 -9.59
CA ALA A 98 7.24 -8.50 -8.84
C ALA A 98 8.09 -7.50 -8.05
N GLN A 99 9.22 -7.91 -7.46
CA GLN A 99 10.12 -6.98 -6.76
C GLN A 99 10.68 -5.90 -7.68
N SER A 100 10.99 -6.22 -8.94
CA SER A 100 11.44 -5.24 -9.94
C SER A 100 10.31 -4.41 -10.58
N SER A 101 9.05 -4.60 -10.17
CA SER A 101 7.93 -3.89 -10.82
C SER A 101 7.94 -2.39 -10.51
N THR A 102 7.77 -1.59 -11.56
CA THR A 102 7.60 -0.13 -11.49
C THR A 102 6.17 0.22 -11.10
N PRO A 103 5.88 1.45 -10.59
CA PRO A 103 4.52 1.87 -10.26
C PRO A 103 3.50 1.82 -11.41
N THR A 104 3.97 1.80 -12.66
CA THR A 104 3.15 1.67 -13.86
C THR A 104 2.92 0.21 -14.30
N SER A 105 3.64 -0.74 -13.74
CA SER A 105 3.53 -2.15 -14.09
C SER A 105 2.24 -2.78 -13.55
N SER A 106 1.66 -3.71 -14.30
CA SER A 106 0.49 -4.49 -13.88
C SER A 106 0.74 -5.34 -12.62
N LEU A 107 2.00 -5.65 -12.31
CA LEU A 107 2.41 -6.42 -11.13
C LEU A 107 2.67 -5.56 -9.89
N PHE A 108 2.62 -4.24 -10.02
CA PHE A 108 2.87 -3.32 -8.91
C PHE A 108 1.93 -3.49 -7.70
N PRO A 109 0.62 -3.78 -7.86
CA PRO A 109 -0.23 -4.09 -6.73
C PRO A 109 0.27 -5.31 -5.93
N VAL A 110 0.84 -6.31 -6.60
CA VAL A 110 1.43 -7.49 -5.94
C VAL A 110 2.66 -7.09 -5.13
N LYS A 111 3.53 -6.24 -5.69
CA LYS A 111 4.68 -5.68 -4.97
C LYS A 111 4.27 -4.95 -3.70
N LYS A 112 3.25 -4.10 -3.76
CA LYS A 112 2.72 -3.40 -2.57
C LYS A 112 2.22 -4.36 -1.49
N VAL A 113 1.57 -5.47 -1.87
CA VAL A 113 1.14 -6.50 -0.93
C VAL A 113 2.35 -7.16 -0.26
N LEU A 114 3.40 -7.50 -1.03
CA LEU A 114 4.63 -8.07 -0.50
C LEU A 114 5.34 -7.11 0.47
N GLU A 115 5.43 -5.83 0.12
CA GLU A 115 5.98 -4.78 0.99
C GLU A 115 5.19 -4.64 2.29
N GLN A 116 3.86 -4.65 2.23
CA GLN A 116 3.01 -4.60 3.42
C GLN A 116 3.23 -5.83 4.32
N ILE A 117 3.40 -7.00 3.74
CA ILE A 117 3.69 -8.23 4.48
C ILE A 117 5.06 -8.12 5.15
N GLU A 118 6.08 -7.69 4.42
CA GLU A 118 7.43 -7.46 4.98
C GLU A 118 7.36 -6.49 6.17
N LEU A 119 6.70 -5.34 6.00
CA LEU A 119 6.50 -4.37 7.07
C LEU A 119 5.69 -4.92 8.26
N ALA A 120 4.77 -5.86 8.04
CA ALA A 120 4.00 -6.50 9.10
C ALA A 120 4.85 -7.48 9.93
N PHE A 121 5.88 -8.10 9.35
CA PHE A 121 6.81 -8.97 10.07
C PHE A 121 7.87 -8.18 10.87
N ILE A 122 8.15 -6.92 10.50
CA ILE A 122 9.10 -6.08 11.21
C ILE A 122 8.46 -5.48 12.47
N ARG A 123 8.79 -6.07 13.63
CA ARG A 123 8.28 -5.62 14.94
C ARG A 123 9.03 -4.43 15.53
N ASN A 124 10.31 -4.28 15.20
CA ASN A 124 11.13 -3.19 15.72
C ASN A 124 10.78 -1.89 14.96
N PRO A 125 10.45 -0.79 15.66
CA PRO A 125 10.01 0.45 15.01
C PRO A 125 11.13 1.12 14.20
N LEU A 126 12.39 1.05 14.65
CA LEU A 126 13.55 1.57 13.92
C LEU A 126 13.78 0.79 12.61
N SER A 127 13.74 -0.55 12.68
CA SER A 127 13.82 -1.39 11.49
C SER A 127 12.66 -1.15 10.53
N ARG A 128 11.45 -0.92 11.07
CA ARG A 128 10.26 -0.62 10.25
C ARG A 128 10.40 0.72 9.54
N ALA A 129 10.86 1.75 10.24
CA ALA A 129 11.17 3.06 9.67
C ALA A 129 12.23 2.96 8.56
N THR A 130 13.26 2.13 8.78
CA THR A 130 14.30 1.86 7.77
C THR A 130 13.70 1.23 6.51
N ALA A 131 12.86 0.20 6.66
CA ALA A 131 12.21 -0.46 5.53
C ALA A 131 11.26 0.48 4.78
N THR A 132 10.44 1.27 5.48
CA THR A 132 9.57 2.27 4.83
C THR A 132 10.36 3.36 4.11
N LEU A 133 11.51 3.78 4.65
CA LEU A 133 12.40 4.72 3.96
C LEU A 133 13.02 4.12 2.69
N ASN A 134 13.38 2.83 2.71
CA ASN A 134 13.86 2.15 1.51
C ASN A 134 12.79 2.09 0.43
N ILE A 135 11.52 1.84 0.79
CA ILE A 135 10.39 1.88 -0.15
C ILE A 135 10.22 3.29 -0.70
N ALA A 136 10.30 4.33 0.13
CA ALA A 136 10.20 5.72 -0.30
C ALA A 136 11.32 6.12 -1.28
N ASP A 137 12.57 5.76 -0.97
CA ASP A 137 13.74 5.94 -1.85
C ASP A 137 13.54 5.25 -3.21
N GLU A 138 13.05 4.00 -3.21
CA GLU A 138 12.76 3.29 -4.45
C GLU A 138 11.67 3.98 -5.28
N ARG A 139 10.58 4.43 -4.65
CA ARG A 139 9.53 5.18 -5.36
C ARG A 139 10.04 6.51 -5.91
N LEU A 140 10.98 7.15 -5.23
CA LEU A 140 11.62 8.37 -5.72
C LEU A 140 12.48 8.10 -6.96
N LYS A 141 13.27 7.02 -6.96
CA LYS A 141 14.04 6.58 -8.13
C LYS A 141 13.16 6.27 -9.34
N HIS A 142 11.99 5.67 -9.11
CA HIS A 142 11.01 5.50 -10.18
C HIS A 142 10.47 6.82 -10.69
N LEU A 143 10.27 7.82 -9.83
CA LEU A 143 9.80 9.15 -10.23
C LEU A 143 10.83 9.85 -11.12
N GLU A 144 12.10 9.80 -10.74
CA GLU A 144 13.20 10.33 -11.53
C GLU A 144 13.32 9.62 -12.90
N ALA A 145 13.19 8.29 -12.91
CA ALA A 145 13.23 7.51 -14.15
C ALA A 145 12.02 7.75 -15.08
N SER A 146 10.90 8.25 -14.54
CA SER A 146 9.69 8.57 -15.30
C SER A 146 9.64 10.03 -15.78
N LEU A 147 10.68 10.83 -15.55
CA LEU A 147 10.79 12.18 -16.10
C LEU A 147 10.77 12.11 -17.63
N GLY A 148 9.75 12.74 -18.24
CA GLY A 148 9.51 12.71 -19.69
C GLY A 148 8.41 11.74 -20.15
N GLU A 149 7.91 10.87 -19.26
CA GLU A 149 6.76 9.99 -19.55
C GLU A 149 5.49 10.49 -18.86
N GLU A 150 4.80 11.47 -19.45
CA GLU A 150 3.65 12.15 -18.81
C GLU A 150 2.54 11.19 -18.34
N ALA A 151 2.27 10.12 -19.09
CA ALA A 151 1.24 9.14 -18.74
C ALA A 151 1.59 8.33 -17.47
N ALA A 152 2.88 8.10 -17.22
CA ALA A 152 3.38 7.38 -16.05
C ALA A 152 3.53 8.32 -14.83
N LEU A 153 3.87 9.57 -15.10
CA LEU A 153 4.35 10.52 -14.10
C LEU A 153 3.37 10.74 -12.96
N SER A 154 2.07 10.94 -13.25
CA SER A 154 1.05 11.18 -12.23
C SER A 154 0.89 10.00 -11.26
N THR A 155 0.97 8.77 -11.77
CA THR A 155 0.86 7.55 -10.97
C THR A 155 2.09 7.39 -10.08
N VAL A 156 3.29 7.54 -10.65
CA VAL A 156 4.55 7.40 -9.92
C VAL A 156 4.70 8.50 -8.86
N LEU A 157 4.29 9.72 -9.19
CA LEU A 157 4.29 10.86 -8.28
C LEU A 157 3.41 10.61 -7.06
N ARG A 158 2.20 10.11 -7.28
CA ARG A 158 1.29 9.74 -6.18
C ARG A 158 1.86 8.63 -5.31
N GLU A 159 2.46 7.60 -5.90
CA GLU A 159 3.04 6.48 -5.16
C GLU A 159 4.28 6.89 -4.36
N SER A 160 5.11 7.79 -4.90
CA SER A 160 6.22 8.42 -4.17
C SER A 160 5.72 9.21 -2.95
N GLN A 161 4.66 10.01 -3.12
CA GLN A 161 4.06 10.76 -2.01
C GLN A 161 3.52 9.83 -0.91
N VAL A 162 2.78 8.77 -1.28
CA VAL A 162 2.25 7.80 -0.31
C VAL A 162 3.39 7.12 0.47
N ALA A 163 4.47 6.76 -0.20
CA ALA A 163 5.61 6.12 0.45
C ALA A 163 6.33 7.07 1.43
N LEU A 164 6.49 8.34 1.10
CA LEU A 164 7.11 9.34 1.99
C LEU A 164 6.25 9.64 3.23
N VAL A 165 4.92 9.72 3.07
CA VAL A 165 4.01 9.85 4.22
C VAL A 165 4.12 8.62 5.13
N SER A 166 4.12 7.42 4.56
CA SER A 166 4.31 6.18 5.31
C SER A 166 5.67 6.12 6.02
N ALA A 167 6.74 6.63 5.40
CA ALA A 167 8.06 6.73 6.00
C ALA A 167 8.08 7.72 7.17
N ARG A 168 7.43 8.88 7.05
CA ARG A 168 7.24 9.83 8.14
C ARG A 168 6.53 9.17 9.33
N ASP A 169 5.38 8.55 9.10
CA ASP A 169 4.59 7.91 10.17
C ASP A 169 5.40 6.82 10.90
N ALA A 170 6.25 6.10 10.18
CA ALA A 170 7.13 5.09 10.76
C ALA A 170 8.28 5.72 11.56
N LEU A 171 8.81 6.87 11.14
CA LEU A 171 9.82 7.63 11.87
C LEU A 171 9.28 8.23 13.16
N GLU A 172 8.08 8.81 13.13
CA GLU A 172 7.41 9.33 14.34
C GLU A 172 7.27 8.22 15.38
N LYS A 173 6.82 7.02 14.97
CA LYS A 173 6.75 5.84 15.85
C LYS A 173 8.12 5.35 16.34
N ALA A 174 9.17 5.52 15.54
CA ALA A 174 10.53 5.19 15.98
C ALA A 174 11.05 6.19 17.02
N GLN A 175 10.68 7.47 16.90
CA GLN A 175 11.00 8.54 17.86
C GLN A 175 10.29 8.36 19.20
N GLU A 176 9.01 7.98 19.21
CA GLU A 176 8.15 7.88 20.41
C GLU A 176 8.74 7.01 21.55
N GLY A 177 9.70 6.12 21.25
CA GLY A 177 10.39 5.30 22.25
C GLY A 177 11.90 5.50 22.35
N ASN A 178 12.53 6.28 21.46
CA ASN A 178 13.98 6.29 21.25
C ASN A 178 14.51 7.66 20.76
N GLU A 179 14.02 8.79 21.27
CA GLU A 179 14.41 10.13 20.81
C GLU A 179 15.94 10.40 20.80
N ALA A 180 16.69 9.76 21.69
CA ALA A 180 18.14 9.91 21.80
C ALA A 180 18.95 8.81 21.08
N ASP A 181 18.28 7.89 20.37
CA ASP A 181 18.97 6.81 19.66
C ASP A 181 19.65 7.37 18.39
N PRO A 182 20.97 7.17 18.20
CA PRO A 182 21.68 7.67 17.04
C PRO A 182 21.14 7.10 15.72
N GLY A 183 20.53 5.91 15.74
CA GLY A 183 19.84 5.32 14.60
C GLY A 183 18.65 6.16 14.15
N VAL A 184 17.86 6.71 15.07
CA VAL A 184 16.71 7.57 14.73
C VAL A 184 17.21 8.87 14.09
N ALA A 185 18.28 9.47 14.62
CA ALA A 185 18.88 10.67 14.03
C ALA A 185 19.37 10.43 12.58
N ALA A 186 20.05 9.30 12.33
CA ALA A 186 20.51 8.94 10.99
C ALA A 186 19.32 8.71 10.02
N LEU A 187 18.23 8.11 10.49
CA LEU A 187 17.04 7.93 9.66
C LEU A 187 16.32 9.26 9.35
N LEU A 188 16.30 10.20 10.28
CA LEU A 188 15.76 11.54 10.05
C LEU A 188 16.58 12.31 9.02
N GLU A 189 17.91 12.26 9.12
CA GLU A 189 18.81 12.84 8.12
C GLU A 189 18.53 12.26 6.73
N ARG A 190 18.40 10.93 6.63
CA ARG A 190 18.06 10.27 5.38
C ARG A 190 16.68 10.66 4.85
N PHE A 191 15.68 10.79 5.71
CA PHE A 191 14.34 11.24 5.31
C PHE A 191 14.36 12.67 4.78
N ASN A 192 15.08 13.58 5.44
CA ASN A 192 15.26 14.95 4.98
C ASN A 192 15.98 15.03 3.63
N ALA A 193 16.97 14.17 3.40
CA ALA A 193 17.61 14.03 2.10
C ALA A 193 16.58 13.61 1.02
N LEU A 194 15.75 12.59 1.29
CA LEU A 194 14.70 12.17 0.34
C LEU A 194 13.67 13.27 0.05
N LEU A 195 13.29 14.07 1.05
CA LEU A 195 12.41 15.22 0.86
C LEU A 195 13.06 16.31 -0.02
N SER A 196 14.36 16.55 0.18
CA SER A 196 15.14 17.47 -0.65
C SER A 196 15.23 17.00 -2.09
N ASP A 197 15.51 15.71 -2.29
CA ASP A 197 15.57 15.10 -3.63
C ASP A 197 14.21 15.18 -4.31
N GLN A 198 13.12 14.85 -3.59
CA GLN A 198 11.76 14.99 -4.12
C GLN A 198 11.47 16.43 -4.54
N LYS A 199 11.82 17.42 -3.71
CA LYS A 199 11.60 18.82 -4.04
C LYS A 199 12.33 19.24 -5.31
N THR A 200 13.56 18.76 -5.50
CA THR A 200 14.36 19.00 -6.70
C THR A 200 13.68 18.39 -7.94
N ILE A 201 13.30 17.11 -7.86
CA ILE A 201 12.58 16.43 -8.95
C ILE A 201 11.26 17.14 -9.28
N LEU A 202 10.51 17.60 -8.27
CA LEU A 202 9.28 18.37 -8.47
C LEU A 202 9.53 19.72 -9.15
N GLN A 203 10.63 20.41 -8.83
CA GLN A 203 11.00 21.64 -9.53
C GLN A 203 11.34 21.37 -11.00
N ASP A 204 12.05 20.28 -11.28
CA ASP A 204 12.39 19.88 -12.64
C ASP A 204 11.13 19.50 -13.44
N ILE A 205 10.18 18.76 -12.84
CA ILE A 205 8.88 18.45 -13.47
C ILE A 205 8.10 19.73 -13.77
N GLU A 206 8.00 20.65 -12.81
CA GLU A 206 7.25 21.90 -13.02
C GLU A 206 7.86 22.77 -14.13
N GLY A 207 9.20 22.82 -14.20
CA GLY A 207 9.92 23.58 -15.22
C GLY A 207 9.89 22.95 -16.61
N SER A 208 9.75 21.62 -16.70
CA SER A 208 9.79 20.87 -17.95
C SER A 208 8.43 20.45 -18.50
N SER A 209 7.39 20.38 -17.66
CA SER A 209 6.06 19.94 -18.09
C SER A 209 5.30 21.06 -18.80
N GLU A 210 4.67 20.74 -19.93
CA GLU A 210 3.72 21.63 -20.61
C GLU A 210 2.29 21.47 -20.06
N ASN A 211 2.04 20.41 -19.28
CA ASN A 211 0.72 20.06 -18.76
C ASN A 211 0.40 20.79 -17.45
N GLU A 212 -0.56 21.71 -17.51
CA GLU A 212 -1.02 22.49 -16.35
C GLU A 212 -1.61 21.63 -15.22
N GLU A 213 -2.21 20.48 -15.51
CA GLU A 213 -2.71 19.56 -14.47
C GLU A 213 -1.55 18.96 -13.67
N VAL A 214 -0.46 18.59 -14.36
CA VAL A 214 0.77 18.07 -13.72
C VAL A 214 1.41 19.15 -12.86
N LYS A 215 1.53 20.39 -13.37
CA LYS A 215 2.05 21.52 -12.58
C LYS A 215 1.22 21.78 -11.34
N ASN A 216 -0.11 21.82 -11.47
CA ASN A 216 -1.00 22.02 -10.33
C ASN A 216 -0.88 20.90 -9.28
N ALA A 217 -0.76 19.64 -9.73
CA ALA A 217 -0.53 18.51 -8.83
C ALA A 217 0.83 18.62 -8.11
N VAL A 218 1.88 19.00 -8.83
CA VAL A 218 3.23 19.22 -8.28
C VAL A 218 3.22 20.35 -7.23
N VAL A 219 2.54 21.46 -7.50
CA VAL A 219 2.39 22.57 -6.55
C VAL A 219 1.65 22.12 -5.29
N ALA A 220 0.53 21.40 -5.44
CA ALA A 220 -0.21 20.88 -4.30
C ALA A 220 0.62 19.92 -3.43
N ILE A 221 1.44 19.08 -4.05
CA ILE A 221 2.35 18.17 -3.34
C ILE A 221 3.45 18.96 -2.63
N ARG A 222 4.05 19.96 -3.29
CA ARG A 222 5.09 20.81 -2.68
C ARG A 222 4.59 21.52 -1.43
N GLU A 223 3.36 22.05 -1.46
CA GLU A 223 2.78 22.70 -0.28
C GLU A 223 2.48 21.67 0.82
N ALA A 224 1.95 20.50 0.49
CA ALA A 224 1.73 19.44 1.48
C ALA A 224 3.04 18.94 2.15
N LEU A 225 4.16 18.95 1.41
CA LEU A 225 5.48 18.56 1.95
C LEU A 225 6.09 19.63 2.86
N LYS A 226 5.83 20.92 2.61
CA LYS A 226 6.27 22.00 3.52
C LYS A 226 5.66 21.82 4.90
N ASP A 227 4.38 21.53 4.96
CA ASP A 227 3.67 21.30 6.22
C ASP A 227 4.21 20.03 6.91
N GLY A 228 4.51 18.99 6.12
CA GLY A 228 5.03 17.72 6.65
C GLY A 228 6.44 17.78 7.24
N ALA A 229 7.31 18.66 6.76
CA ALA A 229 8.68 18.80 7.25
C ALA A 229 8.77 19.63 8.56
N ALA A 230 7.79 20.49 8.83
CA ALA A 230 7.80 21.39 9.98
C ALA A 230 7.49 20.71 11.31
N ASP A 231 6.75 19.59 11.29
CA ASP A 231 6.22 18.94 12.49
C ASP A 231 7.19 17.93 13.14
N ILE A 232 8.18 17.42 12.41
CA ILE A 232 9.14 16.47 12.97
C ILE A 232 10.17 17.26 13.80
N LYS A 233 9.89 17.38 15.11
CA LYS A 233 10.77 18.06 16.07
C LYS A 233 12.18 17.49 16.01
N THR A 234 13.10 18.26 15.43
CA THR A 234 14.54 18.10 15.62
C THR A 234 14.92 18.68 16.99
N THR A 235 14.53 18.02 18.08
CA THR A 235 14.87 18.43 19.46
C THR A 235 16.29 18.05 19.87
N GLY A 236 17.12 17.56 18.95
CA GLY A 236 18.54 17.27 19.16
C GLY A 236 19.39 18.54 19.16
N THR A 237 19.44 19.26 20.29
CA THR A 237 20.46 20.28 20.53
C THR A 237 21.81 19.57 20.75
N LEU A 238 22.63 19.47 19.71
CA LEU A 238 24.07 19.27 19.88
C LEU A 238 24.69 20.59 20.38
N PRO A 239 25.57 20.57 21.39
CA PRO A 239 26.25 21.78 21.85
C PRO A 239 27.31 22.20 20.83
N SER A 240 26.90 22.99 19.84
CA SER A 240 27.84 23.74 19.00
C SER A 240 27.98 25.14 19.57
N GLY A 241 29.02 25.34 20.37
CA GLY A 241 29.45 26.66 20.77
C GLY A 241 30.11 27.37 19.60
N ASN A 242 29.41 28.31 18.98
CA ASN A 242 29.97 29.65 18.75
C ASN A 242 28.92 30.63 18.23
N ALA A 243 28.97 31.84 18.79
CA ALA A 243 28.08 32.96 18.59
C ALA A 243 28.08 33.51 17.15
N SER A 244 26.94 34.02 16.67
CA SER A 244 26.65 35.47 16.65
C SER A 244 25.44 35.82 15.77
N SER A 245 24.75 36.89 16.19
CA SER A 245 23.84 37.78 15.44
C SER A 245 22.47 37.27 14.97
N SER A 246 21.48 37.53 15.84
CA SER A 246 20.31 38.41 15.58
C SER A 246 19.67 38.41 14.18
N ALA A 247 18.53 37.74 14.08
CA ALA A 247 17.35 38.29 13.41
C ALA A 247 16.11 37.63 14.04
N THR A 248 15.22 38.44 14.60
CA THR A 248 13.90 38.03 15.07
C THR A 248 12.93 37.97 13.89
N PRO A 249 12.33 36.81 13.56
CA PRO A 249 11.11 36.79 12.78
C PRO A 249 9.92 36.69 13.74
N SER A 250 9.00 37.63 13.58
CA SER A 250 7.71 37.70 14.25
C SER A 250 6.95 36.38 14.16
N ASN A 251 6.49 35.92 15.32
CA ASN A 251 5.50 34.87 15.50
C ASN A 251 4.19 35.29 14.80
N GLN A 252 3.94 34.79 13.59
CA GLN A 252 2.60 34.77 13.01
C GLN A 252 2.03 33.38 13.21
N THR A 253 1.28 33.23 14.30
CA THR A 253 0.33 32.15 14.49
C THR A 253 -0.73 32.28 13.39
N ALA A 254 -0.57 31.52 12.30
CA ALA A 254 -1.63 31.32 11.34
C ALA A 254 -2.76 30.57 12.07
N ASN A 255 -3.78 31.33 12.42
CA ASN A 255 -5.04 30.82 12.92
C ASN A 255 -5.66 29.98 11.80
N GLN A 256 -5.34 28.68 11.74
CA GLN A 256 -6.01 27.71 10.87
C GLN A 256 -7.45 27.58 11.37
N GLY A 257 -8.29 28.48 10.88
CA GLY A 257 -9.72 28.44 11.15
C GLY A 257 -10.27 27.12 10.65
N SER A 258 -10.84 26.33 11.55
CA SER A 258 -11.51 25.08 11.20
C SER A 258 -12.54 25.37 10.11
N VAL A 259 -12.30 24.93 8.88
CA VAL A 259 -13.24 25.12 7.77
C VAL A 259 -14.46 24.25 8.06
N SER A 260 -15.52 24.87 8.59
CA SER A 260 -16.84 24.23 8.66
C SER A 260 -17.57 24.49 7.36
N LEU A 261 -18.03 23.42 6.71
CA LEU A 261 -18.90 23.57 5.56
C LEU A 261 -20.26 24.16 6.00
N PRO A 262 -20.83 25.11 5.24
CA PRO A 262 -22.17 25.62 5.52
C PRO A 262 -23.21 24.49 5.42
N GLU A 263 -24.31 24.66 6.16
CA GLU A 263 -25.44 23.73 6.06
C GLU A 263 -26.15 23.87 4.71
N GLY A 264 -26.73 22.77 4.23
CA GLY A 264 -27.43 22.71 2.94
C GLY A 264 -26.73 21.83 1.90
N VAL A 265 -27.23 21.89 0.67
CA VAL A 265 -26.71 21.08 -0.44
C VAL A 265 -25.55 21.79 -1.10
N GLN A 266 -24.40 21.11 -1.16
CA GLN A 266 -23.21 21.67 -1.77
C GLN A 266 -22.34 20.59 -2.40
N THR A 267 -21.51 21.02 -3.35
CA THR A 267 -20.44 20.21 -3.93
C THR A 267 -19.11 20.63 -3.32
N PHE A 268 -18.36 19.66 -2.80
CA PHE A 268 -17.08 19.91 -2.16
C PHE A 268 -16.11 18.75 -2.38
N THR A 269 -14.82 19.03 -2.28
CA THR A 269 -13.76 18.03 -2.41
C THR A 269 -13.45 17.45 -1.04
N ALA A 270 -13.36 16.13 -0.96
CA ALA A 270 -13.18 15.41 0.30
C ALA A 270 -12.31 14.15 0.16
N ARG A 271 -11.96 13.57 1.30
CA ARG A 271 -11.40 12.21 1.39
C ARG A 271 -12.44 11.28 2.01
N ILE A 272 -12.61 10.09 1.44
CA ILE A 272 -13.47 9.05 2.01
C ILE A 272 -12.62 8.20 2.95
N GLY A 273 -13.03 8.06 4.21
CA GLY A 273 -12.35 7.24 5.21
C GLY A 273 -13.34 6.50 6.10
N THR A 274 -12.90 6.09 7.28
CA THR A 274 -13.74 5.40 8.26
C THR A 274 -13.64 6.02 9.65
N VAL A 275 -14.76 6.04 10.38
CA VAL A 275 -14.82 6.40 11.80
C VAL A 275 -15.67 5.33 12.50
N ALA A 276 -15.10 4.69 13.53
CA ALA A 276 -15.71 3.55 14.22
C ALA A 276 -16.18 2.42 13.26
N GLY A 277 -15.39 2.17 12.21
CA GLY A 277 -15.67 1.13 11.21
C GLY A 277 -16.78 1.47 10.20
N LYS A 278 -17.35 2.68 10.24
CA LYS A 278 -18.35 3.15 9.26
C LYS A 278 -17.76 4.19 8.31
N PRO A 279 -18.22 4.25 7.04
CA PRO A 279 -17.77 5.27 6.10
C PRO A 279 -18.00 6.70 6.63
N ALA A 280 -16.99 7.55 6.48
CA ALA A 280 -17.02 8.95 6.88
C ALA A 280 -16.33 9.81 5.82
N ILE A 281 -16.76 11.07 5.71
CA ILE A 281 -16.23 12.04 4.75
C ILE A 281 -15.36 13.05 5.48
N PHE A 282 -14.10 13.17 5.07
CA PHE A 282 -13.12 14.09 5.67
C PHE A 282 -12.91 15.30 4.77
N VAL A 283 -13.06 16.49 5.35
CA VAL A 283 -12.87 17.78 4.68
C VAL A 283 -11.98 18.64 5.56
N GLY A 284 -10.72 18.80 5.15
CA GLY A 284 -9.67 19.26 6.04
C GLY A 284 -9.55 18.35 7.27
N ASP A 285 -9.54 18.95 8.46
CA ASP A 285 -9.41 18.25 9.74
C ASP A 285 -10.75 17.77 10.32
N ARG A 286 -11.87 18.09 9.67
CA ARG A 286 -13.20 17.68 10.13
C ARG A 286 -13.68 16.46 9.37
N TYR A 287 -14.45 15.63 10.06
CA TYR A 287 -15.17 14.52 9.43
C TYR A 287 -16.69 14.69 9.60
N TYR A 288 -17.41 14.17 8.62
CA TYR A 288 -18.86 14.13 8.56
C TYR A 288 -19.30 12.66 8.48
N GLN A 289 -20.22 12.27 9.35
CA GLN A 289 -20.80 10.92 9.31
C GLN A 289 -21.77 10.81 8.13
N VAL A 290 -21.66 9.73 7.36
CA VAL A 290 -22.57 9.50 6.24
C VAL A 290 -23.91 8.98 6.77
N ALA A 291 -24.96 9.80 6.70
CA ALA A 291 -26.32 9.37 7.08
C ALA A 291 -26.95 8.49 6.01
N LEU A 292 -26.81 8.89 4.75
CA LEU A 292 -27.39 8.19 3.62
C LEU A 292 -26.51 8.41 2.39
N SER A 293 -26.29 7.35 1.62
CA SER A 293 -25.62 7.39 0.31
C SER A 293 -26.30 6.37 -0.60
N PRO A 294 -26.73 6.74 -1.83
CA PRO A 294 -27.21 5.78 -2.82
C PRO A 294 -26.08 4.93 -3.43
N ILE A 295 -24.83 5.24 -3.07
CA ILE A 295 -23.62 4.61 -3.60
C ILE A 295 -22.91 3.91 -2.45
N ASP A 296 -22.48 2.66 -2.66
CA ASP A 296 -21.60 1.98 -1.72
C ASP A 296 -20.23 2.68 -1.68
N LEU A 297 -19.87 3.22 -0.51
CA LEU A 297 -18.62 3.96 -0.30
C LEU A 297 -17.45 3.06 0.04
N THR A 298 -17.71 1.80 0.39
CA THR A 298 -16.69 0.81 0.79
C THR A 298 -15.52 0.69 -0.19
N PRO A 299 -15.72 0.58 -1.52
CA PRO A 299 -14.61 0.47 -2.47
C PRO A 299 -13.80 1.76 -2.63
N TYR A 300 -14.28 2.88 -2.09
CA TYR A 300 -13.64 4.19 -2.21
C TYR A 300 -12.97 4.65 -0.91
N ILE A 301 -12.99 3.84 0.16
CA ILE A 301 -12.27 4.13 1.41
C ILE A 301 -10.78 4.32 1.12
N GLY A 302 -10.21 5.42 1.63
CA GLY A 302 -8.82 5.82 1.41
C GLY A 302 -8.60 6.71 0.18
N ARG A 303 -9.63 6.91 -0.67
CA ARG A 303 -9.55 7.85 -1.80
C ARG A 303 -9.65 9.29 -1.31
N SER A 304 -8.69 10.12 -1.71
CA SER A 304 -8.68 11.58 -1.55
C SER A 304 -9.07 12.29 -2.85
N GLY A 305 -9.40 13.58 -2.77
CA GLY A 305 -9.75 14.37 -3.95
C GLY A 305 -11.10 14.01 -4.56
N VAL A 306 -11.98 13.33 -3.82
CA VAL A 306 -13.30 12.93 -4.32
C VAL A 306 -14.22 14.14 -4.27
N MET A 307 -14.80 14.50 -5.42
CA MET A 307 -15.86 15.51 -5.46
C MET A 307 -17.16 14.88 -4.99
N ILE A 308 -17.74 15.40 -3.91
CA ILE A 308 -18.98 14.91 -3.31
C ILE A 308 -20.02 16.01 -3.40
N THR A 309 -21.19 15.69 -3.97
CA THR A 309 -22.40 16.51 -3.84
C THR A 309 -23.28 15.89 -2.78
N GLY A 310 -23.51 16.62 -1.70
CA GLY A 310 -24.32 16.15 -0.58
C GLY A 310 -24.96 17.29 0.21
N GLU A 311 -25.93 16.94 1.04
CA GLU A 311 -26.56 17.83 2.02
C GLU A 311 -25.87 17.70 3.38
N ILE A 312 -25.44 18.83 3.93
CA ILE A 312 -24.77 18.91 5.21
C ILE A 312 -25.75 19.43 6.25
N SER A 313 -25.87 18.71 7.36
CA SER A 313 -26.63 19.12 8.54
C SER A 313 -25.80 18.80 9.77
N GLY A 314 -25.22 19.83 10.40
CA GLY A 314 -24.25 19.69 11.48
C GLY A 314 -23.04 18.80 11.12
N THR A 315 -22.91 17.65 11.80
CA THR A 315 -21.78 16.69 11.62
C THR A 315 -22.12 15.53 10.70
N VAL A 316 -23.23 15.62 9.98
CA VAL A 316 -23.77 14.53 9.17
C VAL A 316 -23.91 15.00 7.73
N VAL A 317 -23.63 14.08 6.79
CA VAL A 317 -23.76 14.32 5.35
C VAL A 317 -24.66 13.26 4.71
N LYS A 318 -25.60 13.72 3.89
CA LYS A 318 -26.39 12.89 2.98
C LYS A 318 -25.82 13.05 1.57
N ILE A 319 -25.22 11.99 1.04
CA ILE A 319 -24.55 12.02 -0.25
C ILE A 319 -25.56 11.76 -1.36
N TYR A 320 -25.54 12.60 -2.39
CA TYR A 320 -26.34 12.40 -3.60
C TYR A 320 -25.48 11.87 -4.75
N ARG A 321 -24.28 12.43 -4.93
CA ARG A 321 -23.39 12.12 -6.05
C ARG A 321 -21.94 12.13 -5.60
N ILE A 322 -21.13 11.23 -6.14
CA ILE A 322 -19.66 11.29 -6.04
C ILE A 322 -19.06 11.31 -7.44
N ALA A 323 -17.95 12.02 -7.62
CA ALA A 323 -17.17 12.01 -8.84
C ALA A 323 -15.69 11.74 -8.53
N ILE A 324 -15.11 10.75 -9.23
CA ILE A 324 -13.74 10.28 -9.10
C ILE A 324 -13.22 10.07 -10.52
N ASP A 325 -12.04 10.61 -10.84
CA ASP A 325 -11.36 10.42 -12.13
C ASP A 325 -12.30 10.68 -13.33
N SER A 326 -12.99 11.82 -13.30
CA SER A 326 -13.98 12.27 -14.31
C SER A 326 -15.24 11.40 -14.46
N THR A 327 -15.36 10.31 -13.71
CA THR A 327 -16.57 9.47 -13.68
C THR A 327 -17.41 9.85 -12.48
N ALA A 328 -18.73 9.97 -12.68
CA ALA A 328 -19.64 10.36 -11.62
C ALA A 328 -20.77 9.35 -11.43
N TRP A 329 -21.05 9.01 -10.18
CA TRP A 329 -22.09 8.08 -9.77
C TRP A 329 -23.06 8.78 -8.82
N GLY A 330 -24.32 8.35 -8.82
CA GLY A 330 -25.34 8.82 -7.90
C GLY A 330 -26.54 9.48 -8.56
N GLU A 331 -27.35 10.13 -7.74
CA GLU A 331 -28.60 10.77 -8.14
C GLU A 331 -28.45 12.29 -8.21
N LYS A 332 -29.33 12.94 -8.98
CA LYS A 332 -29.40 14.39 -9.01
C LYS A 332 -29.95 14.89 -7.66
N PRO A 333 -29.36 15.92 -7.03
CA PRO A 333 -29.91 16.49 -5.80
C PRO A 333 -31.36 16.99 -6.03
N PRO A 334 -32.19 17.01 -4.97
CA PRO A 334 -33.58 17.47 -5.07
C PRO A 334 -33.66 18.89 -5.63
N ALA A 335 -34.60 19.12 -6.55
CA ALA A 335 -34.79 20.42 -7.18
C ALA A 335 -35.16 21.47 -6.12
N GLY A 336 -34.39 22.56 -6.04
CA GLY A 336 -34.61 23.66 -5.09
C GLY A 336 -33.54 23.81 -4.01
N ALA A 337 -32.52 22.95 -3.99
CA ALA A 337 -31.36 23.12 -3.13
C ALA A 337 -30.22 23.77 -3.92
N ASN A 338 -30.09 25.09 -3.80
CA ASN A 338 -28.96 25.90 -4.26
C ASN A 338 -28.37 26.65 -3.07
#